data_AF-A0A2N6CGR7-F1
#
_entry.id   AF-A0A2N6CGR7-F1
#
_cell.length_a   1.000
_cell.length_b   1.000
_cell.length_c   1.000
_cell.angle_alpha   90.00
_cell.angle_beta   90.00
_cell.angle_gamma   90.00
#
_symmetry.space_group_name_H-M   'P 1'
#
loop_
_entity.id
_entity.type
_entity.pdbx_description
1 polymer ?
#
loop_
_entity_poly.entity_id
_entity_poly.type
_entity_poly.pdbx_seq_one_letter_code
_entity_poly.pdbx_strand_id
1 'polypeptide(L)'
;MSRYPTTRAHVHAPGHSVRLAILTCLLLSACAAPRVEIIETVHVPEGTVDTTSREITLQQHQDFYLPELGLWVSNRFAGARMNSAAPGPDGSLVIDVRPENSPINDSAWYGFRLWRDSGERPVDIVLRYTGGNHRYPPKISNDGKNWRTIDPDAVTATAAGETRYSLDVGTTPLWVAAQEVVTGETIDTWLHGLARQGCARLSRGGFSAQGAPIPKAVVGTPGRPAVVVLGRQHPPEVTGVLALFSFIETVCDDSDLARRFRDNFAVVVYPLMNPDGVREGHWRHNINGVDTNRDWQHFRQPEPRAIRDDLLATDLVDVVFALDFHSTQKDIFYVLEESEGPEDYRLMIEWITAIADSVEGYHCLVQPVSSKVPGSSVWMGEALDTPSATYEVGDDTPRERIHTVATAAAHAMMELLLRDRSD
;
A
#
# COMPACT_ATOMS: atom_id res chain seq x y z
N MET A 1 -50.34 67.52 5.06
CA MET A 1 -51.81 67.38 5.09
C MET A 1 -52.11 66.03 4.46
N SER A 2 -52.81 65.06 5.07
CA SER A 2 -53.79 65.12 6.17
C SER A 2 -53.38 64.32 7.45
N ARG A 3 -54.14 64.49 8.54
CA ARG A 3 -54.13 63.70 9.81
C ARG A 3 -55.48 62.92 9.90
N TYR A 4 -55.89 62.13 10.89
CA TYR A 4 -55.55 61.72 12.28
C TYR A 4 -56.09 60.26 12.44
N PRO A 5 -56.46 59.66 13.60
CA PRO A 5 -56.08 59.80 15.04
C PRO A 5 -55.45 58.47 15.57
N THR A 6 -54.65 58.33 16.65
CA THR A 6 -54.80 58.61 18.11
C THR A 6 -56.01 58.00 18.84
N THR A 7 -55.78 56.95 19.65
CA THR A 7 -56.39 56.81 21.00
C THR A 7 -55.55 55.91 21.92
N ARG A 8 -55.46 56.29 23.21
CA ARG A 8 -54.93 55.48 24.33
C ARG A 8 -56.07 54.69 24.97
N ALA A 9 -55.77 53.57 25.66
CA ALA A 9 -56.03 53.41 27.11
C ALA A 9 -55.79 51.99 27.67
N HIS A 10 -54.97 51.93 28.71
CA HIS A 10 -55.06 51.10 29.93
C HIS A 10 -55.28 49.56 29.96
N VAL A 11 -54.24 48.90 30.49
CA VAL A 11 -54.28 48.01 31.68
C VAL A 11 -55.29 46.84 31.72
N HIS A 12 -54.79 45.61 31.52
CA HIS A 12 -54.62 44.65 32.62
C HIS A 12 -53.76 43.44 32.20
N ALA A 13 -53.02 42.91 33.17
CA ALA A 13 -52.36 41.60 33.15
C ALA A 13 -52.51 41.00 34.57
N PRO A 14 -52.16 39.71 34.82
CA PRO A 14 -51.85 38.62 33.90
C PRO A 14 -52.71 37.36 34.18
N GLY A 15 -52.40 36.22 33.54
CA GLY A 15 -52.60 34.91 34.19
C GLY A 15 -53.16 33.78 33.33
N HIS A 16 -52.33 33.19 32.45
CA HIS A 16 -52.57 31.83 31.96
C HIS A 16 -51.30 30.98 32.00
N SER A 17 -51.51 29.73 32.38
CA SER A 17 -50.49 28.74 32.75
C SER A 17 -49.78 28.13 31.54
N VAL A 18 -48.46 27.98 31.66
CA VAL A 18 -47.64 27.26 30.68
C VAL A 18 -47.99 25.77 30.75
N ARG A 19 -48.51 25.21 29.64
CA ARG A 19 -48.55 23.76 29.42
C ARG A 19 -47.32 23.37 28.60
N LEU A 20 -46.37 22.70 29.24
CA LEU A 20 -45.21 22.13 28.58
C LEU A 20 -45.64 20.87 27.82
N ALA A 21 -45.61 20.91 26.49
CA ALA A 21 -45.80 19.72 25.66
C ALA A 21 -44.47 18.92 25.64
N ILE A 22 -44.48 17.70 26.17
CA ILE A 22 -43.34 16.79 26.08
C ILE A 22 -43.34 16.21 24.68
N LEU A 23 -42.36 16.64 23.86
CA LEU A 23 -42.11 16.05 22.56
C LEU A 23 -41.27 14.78 22.75
N THR A 24 -41.88 13.60 22.65
CA THR A 24 -41.17 12.33 22.73
C THR A 24 -40.34 12.12 21.46
N CYS A 25 -39.06 12.48 21.50
CA CYS A 25 -38.13 12.11 20.44
C CYS A 25 -37.97 10.59 20.40
N LEU A 26 -38.52 9.95 19.36
CA LEU A 26 -38.19 8.59 18.99
C LEU A 26 -36.71 8.56 18.57
N LEU A 27 -35.86 8.02 19.46
CA LEU A 27 -34.50 7.63 19.11
C LEU A 27 -34.59 6.47 18.12
N LEU A 28 -34.51 6.80 16.83
CA LEU A 28 -34.11 5.84 15.81
C LEU A 28 -32.67 5.46 16.12
N SER A 29 -32.46 4.28 16.73
CA SER A 29 -31.16 3.63 16.72
C SER A 29 -30.80 3.38 15.26
N ALA A 30 -29.98 4.27 14.69
CA ALA A 30 -29.30 3.99 13.45
C ALA A 30 -28.42 2.76 13.72
N CYS A 31 -28.78 1.61 13.17
CA CYS A 31 -27.85 0.49 13.07
C CYS A 31 -26.62 1.01 12.33
N ALA A 32 -25.49 1.09 13.01
CA ALA A 32 -24.23 1.41 12.35
C ALA A 32 -24.03 0.39 11.22
N ALA A 33 -23.62 0.87 10.03
CA ALA A 33 -23.25 -0.03 8.95
C ALA A 33 -22.15 -0.99 9.45
N PRO A 34 -22.14 -2.25 9.00
CA PRO A 34 -21.11 -3.19 9.40
C PRO A 34 -19.73 -2.63 9.02
N ARG A 35 -18.76 -2.73 9.92
CA ARG A 35 -17.39 -2.22 9.69
C ARG A 35 -16.58 -3.13 8.76
N VAL A 36 -17.01 -4.38 8.60
CA VAL A 36 -16.52 -5.34 7.62
C VAL A 36 -17.65 -5.60 6.62
N GLU A 37 -17.41 -5.35 5.33
CA GLU A 37 -18.36 -5.65 4.26
C GLU A 37 -17.81 -6.77 3.38
N ILE A 38 -18.45 -7.94 3.41
CA ILE A 38 -18.12 -9.06 2.52
C ILE A 38 -18.81 -8.82 1.17
N ILE A 39 -18.03 -8.68 0.11
CA ILE A 39 -18.49 -8.44 -1.27
C ILE A 39 -18.39 -9.71 -2.13
N GLU A 40 -18.88 -9.65 -3.36
CA GLU A 40 -19.02 -10.81 -4.25
C GLU A 40 -17.70 -11.55 -4.52
N THR A 41 -17.72 -12.88 -4.38
CA THR A 41 -16.58 -13.77 -4.64
C THR A 41 -16.07 -13.64 -6.07
N VAL A 42 -14.79 -13.33 -6.25
CA VAL A 42 -14.18 -13.35 -7.58
C VAL A 42 -13.78 -14.78 -7.97
N HIS A 43 -14.53 -15.29 -8.94
CA HIS A 43 -14.25 -16.53 -9.63
C HIS A 43 -13.44 -16.21 -10.90
N VAL A 44 -12.19 -16.66 -10.97
CA VAL A 44 -11.40 -16.56 -12.19
C VAL A 44 -11.54 -17.85 -12.98
N PRO A 45 -11.88 -17.82 -14.29
CA PRO A 45 -11.90 -19.01 -15.13
C PRO A 45 -10.56 -19.74 -15.08
N GLU A 46 -10.61 -21.06 -15.00
CA GLU A 46 -9.40 -21.89 -14.97
C GLU A 46 -8.59 -21.69 -16.25
N GLY A 47 -7.44 -21.04 -16.13
CA GLY A 47 -6.60 -20.65 -17.23
C GLY A 47 -5.22 -20.29 -16.73
N THR A 48 -4.20 -20.95 -17.27
CA THR A 48 -2.81 -20.69 -16.90
C THR A 48 -2.44 -19.28 -17.36
N VAL A 49 -2.23 -18.37 -16.41
CA VAL A 49 -1.69 -17.05 -16.74
C VAL A 49 -0.30 -17.28 -17.31
N ASP A 50 -0.05 -16.79 -18.53
CA ASP A 50 1.22 -17.03 -19.19
C ASP A 50 2.33 -16.17 -18.59
N THR A 51 3.04 -16.76 -17.63
CA THR A 51 4.19 -16.20 -16.91
C THR A 51 5.53 -16.53 -17.57
N THR A 52 5.55 -16.85 -18.88
CA THR A 52 6.81 -16.84 -19.63
C THR A 52 7.39 -15.42 -19.69
N SER A 53 8.71 -15.30 -19.65
CA SER A 53 9.39 -14.01 -19.71
C SER A 53 9.12 -13.29 -21.04
N ARG A 54 8.92 -11.97 -20.95
CA ARG A 54 8.60 -11.08 -22.06
C ARG A 54 9.66 -9.99 -22.15
N GLU A 55 9.84 -9.43 -23.34
CA GLU A 55 10.73 -8.28 -23.53
C GLU A 55 10.22 -7.07 -22.73
N ILE A 56 11.15 -6.28 -22.20
CA ILE A 56 10.90 -5.01 -21.51
C ILE A 56 11.77 -3.90 -22.08
N THR A 57 11.28 -2.66 -21.96
CA THR A 57 12.05 -1.45 -22.19
C THR A 57 12.56 -0.91 -20.85
N LEU A 58 13.86 -1.09 -20.60
CA LEU A 58 14.55 -0.40 -19.51
C LEU A 58 14.63 1.11 -19.79
N GLN A 59 14.53 1.91 -18.74
CA GLN A 59 14.71 3.36 -18.86
C GLN A 59 16.21 3.71 -18.98
N GLN A 60 16.51 4.86 -19.57
CA GLN A 60 17.87 5.39 -19.59
C GLN A 60 18.07 6.35 -18.42
N HIS A 61 18.90 5.95 -17.46
CA HIS A 61 19.26 6.76 -16.30
C HIS A 61 20.24 7.88 -16.67
N GLN A 62 19.75 9.13 -16.65
CA GLN A 62 20.48 10.33 -17.04
C GLN A 62 19.99 11.58 -16.31
N ASP A 63 20.76 12.65 -16.44
CA ASP A 63 20.38 13.99 -16.01
C ASP A 63 20.20 14.83 -17.27
N PHE A 64 19.11 15.60 -17.30
CA PHE A 64 18.75 16.51 -18.38
C PHE A 64 18.95 17.94 -17.86
N TYR A 65 19.67 18.77 -18.60
CA TYR A 65 19.58 20.22 -18.45
C TYR A 65 18.70 20.77 -19.56
N LEU A 66 17.72 21.59 -19.20
CA LEU A 66 16.77 22.23 -20.12
C LEU A 66 17.04 23.74 -20.09
N PRO A 67 17.89 24.27 -21.00
CA PRO A 67 18.30 25.69 -20.99
C PRO A 67 17.14 26.66 -21.09
N GLU A 68 16.08 26.30 -21.83
CA GLU A 68 14.88 27.10 -22.05
C GLU A 68 14.11 27.33 -20.74
N LEU A 69 14.20 26.36 -19.81
CA LEU A 69 13.57 26.43 -18.50
C LEU A 69 14.55 26.85 -17.39
N GLY A 70 15.87 26.85 -17.66
CA GLY A 70 16.92 27.02 -16.65
C GLY A 70 16.80 25.97 -15.53
N LEU A 71 16.57 24.72 -15.91
CA LEU A 71 16.12 23.64 -15.02
C LEU A 71 16.89 22.34 -15.29
N TRP A 72 17.32 21.69 -14.23
CA TRP A 72 17.82 20.32 -14.24
C TRP A 72 16.71 19.34 -13.88
N VAL A 73 16.69 18.18 -14.55
CA VAL A 73 15.76 17.08 -14.32
C VAL A 73 16.57 15.77 -14.25
N SER A 74 16.34 14.90 -13.26
CA SER A 74 17.11 13.67 -13.07
C SER A 74 16.24 12.47 -12.73
N ASN A 75 16.52 11.34 -13.38
CA ASN A 75 16.03 10.00 -12.98
C ASN A 75 17.18 9.11 -12.45
N ARG A 76 18.32 9.70 -12.03
CA ARG A 76 19.46 8.96 -11.45
C ARG A 76 19.26 8.63 -9.96
N PHE A 77 18.26 7.81 -9.65
CA PHE A 77 18.09 7.17 -8.34
C PHE A 77 17.27 5.88 -8.48
N ALA A 78 17.41 4.95 -7.53
CA ALA A 78 16.63 3.71 -7.53
C ALA A 78 15.14 4.01 -7.31
N GLY A 79 14.26 3.40 -8.12
CA GLY A 79 12.83 3.68 -8.11
C GLY A 79 12.42 4.96 -8.84
N ALA A 80 13.35 5.68 -9.49
CA ALA A 80 12.97 6.71 -10.44
C ALA A 80 12.20 6.09 -11.61
N ARG A 81 11.27 6.83 -12.22
CA ARG A 81 10.67 6.47 -13.51
C ARG A 81 10.30 7.73 -14.28
N MET A 82 11.04 7.96 -15.35
CA MET A 82 10.89 9.11 -16.23
C MET A 82 11.56 8.78 -17.56
N ASN A 83 10.77 8.62 -18.63
CA ASN A 83 11.27 8.14 -19.92
C ASN A 83 11.79 9.27 -20.82
N SER A 84 11.30 10.49 -20.62
CA SER A 84 11.83 11.71 -21.24
C SER A 84 11.54 12.94 -20.37
N ALA A 85 12.26 14.03 -20.62
CA ALA A 85 11.99 15.37 -20.10
C ALA A 85 12.31 16.41 -21.18
N ALA A 86 11.39 17.33 -21.47
CA ALA A 86 11.54 18.34 -22.51
C ALA A 86 10.71 19.61 -22.21
N PRO A 87 11.08 20.79 -22.74
CA PRO A 87 10.22 21.97 -22.68
C PRO A 87 8.97 21.81 -23.56
N GLY A 88 7.82 22.16 -23.00
CA GLY A 88 6.55 22.31 -23.71
C GLY A 88 6.45 23.64 -24.47
N PRO A 89 5.52 23.77 -25.44
CA PRO A 89 5.39 24.97 -26.27
C PRO A 89 4.92 26.22 -25.50
N ASP A 90 4.39 26.04 -24.28
CA ASP A 90 3.95 27.08 -23.36
C ASP A 90 4.97 27.38 -22.24
N GLY A 91 6.16 26.75 -22.26
CA GLY A 91 7.16 26.88 -21.21
C GLY A 91 6.98 25.92 -20.02
N SER A 92 6.07 24.94 -20.11
CA SER A 92 5.98 23.84 -19.15
C SER A 92 7.15 22.85 -19.27
N LEU A 93 7.39 22.06 -18.24
CA LEU A 93 8.18 20.82 -18.28
C LEU A 93 7.27 19.66 -18.66
N VAL A 94 7.48 19.06 -19.82
CA VAL A 94 6.78 17.85 -20.26
C VAL A 94 7.63 16.62 -19.95
N ILE A 95 7.02 15.64 -19.27
CA ILE A 95 7.64 14.36 -18.90
C ILE A 95 6.80 13.22 -19.49
N ASP A 96 7.45 12.32 -20.24
CA ASP A 96 6.81 11.07 -20.64
C ASP A 96 7.05 9.97 -19.59
N VAL A 97 5.99 9.24 -19.26
CA VAL A 97 6.01 8.10 -18.34
C VAL A 97 5.42 6.88 -19.06
N ARG A 98 6.16 5.77 -19.09
CA ARG A 98 5.81 4.54 -19.82
C ARG A 98 6.11 3.30 -18.97
N PRO A 99 5.29 2.23 -19.08
CA PRO A 99 5.57 0.96 -18.41
C PRO A 99 6.83 0.29 -18.99
N GLU A 100 7.30 -0.72 -18.29
CA GLU A 100 8.36 -1.63 -18.71
C GLU A 100 7.95 -2.45 -19.94
N ASN A 101 6.69 -2.88 -20.05
CA ASN A 101 6.13 -3.52 -21.23
C ASN A 101 4.60 -3.39 -21.27
N SER A 102 3.95 -4.08 -22.20
CA SER A 102 2.49 -4.17 -22.29
C SER A 102 2.07 -5.51 -22.92
N PRO A 103 0.86 -6.05 -22.63
CA PRO A 103 -0.16 -5.50 -21.74
C PRO A 103 0.28 -5.54 -20.26
N ILE A 104 -0.23 -4.61 -19.47
CA ILE A 104 0.07 -4.42 -18.05
C ILE A 104 -1.21 -3.90 -17.35
N ASN A 105 -1.36 -4.17 -16.05
CA ASN A 105 -2.41 -3.51 -15.27
C ASN A 105 -2.08 -2.02 -15.09
N ASP A 106 -3.09 -1.15 -15.05
CA ASP A 106 -2.86 0.28 -14.91
C ASP A 106 -2.35 0.61 -13.50
N SER A 107 -1.06 0.93 -13.41
CA SER A 107 -0.31 1.09 -12.16
C SER A 107 0.80 2.12 -12.37
N ALA A 108 0.45 3.23 -13.04
CA ALA A 108 1.40 4.18 -13.58
C ALA A 108 2.32 4.81 -12.51
N TRP A 109 3.57 4.38 -12.50
CA TRP A 109 4.60 4.87 -11.60
C TRP A 109 5.49 5.92 -12.27
N TYR A 110 5.79 6.99 -11.54
CA TYR A 110 6.71 8.05 -11.93
C TYR A 110 7.57 8.48 -10.74
N GLY A 111 8.79 8.93 -11.04
CA GLY A 111 9.74 9.43 -10.04
C GLY A 111 10.91 10.16 -10.70
N PHE A 112 11.13 11.41 -10.32
CA PHE A 112 12.23 12.25 -10.83
C PHE A 112 12.64 13.30 -9.78
N ARG A 113 13.73 14.04 -10.06
CA ARG A 113 14.18 15.19 -9.27
C ARG A 113 14.33 16.43 -10.14
N LEU A 114 14.06 17.60 -9.56
CA LEU A 114 14.18 18.91 -10.19
C LEU A 114 15.12 19.81 -9.36
N TRP A 115 15.96 20.62 -10.00
CA TRP A 115 16.70 21.72 -9.35
C TRP A 115 17.14 22.79 -10.34
N ARG A 116 17.62 23.93 -9.82
CA ARG A 116 18.20 25.05 -10.59
C ARG A 116 19.61 25.35 -10.10
N ASP A 117 20.44 25.95 -10.94
CA ASP A 117 21.76 26.43 -10.53
C ASP A 117 21.67 27.70 -9.66
N SER A 118 20.61 28.49 -9.80
CA SER A 118 20.36 29.68 -8.97
C SER A 118 18.89 30.12 -8.94
N GLY A 119 18.48 30.71 -7.82
CA GLY A 119 17.14 31.23 -7.59
C GLY A 119 16.08 30.15 -7.41
N GLU A 120 14.85 30.61 -7.16
CA GLU A 120 13.65 29.79 -7.02
C GLU A 120 12.53 30.41 -7.85
N ARG A 121 11.84 29.58 -8.64
CA ARG A 121 10.75 30.00 -9.54
C ARG A 121 9.80 28.82 -9.79
N PRO A 122 8.50 29.07 -10.01
CA PRO A 122 7.57 28.02 -10.41
C PRO A 122 7.97 27.40 -11.75
N VAL A 123 7.59 26.13 -11.92
CA VAL A 123 7.55 25.43 -13.20
C VAL A 123 6.25 24.64 -13.27
N ASP A 124 5.49 24.85 -14.35
CA ASP A 124 4.35 24.02 -14.70
C ASP A 124 4.86 22.69 -15.24
N ILE A 125 4.37 21.58 -14.71
CA ILE A 125 4.79 20.22 -15.05
C ILE A 125 3.61 19.52 -15.72
N VAL A 126 3.87 18.81 -16.81
CA VAL A 126 2.91 17.97 -17.54
C VAL A 126 3.41 16.54 -17.58
N LEU A 127 2.72 15.62 -16.91
CA LEU A 127 2.97 14.18 -17.00
C LEU A 127 2.13 13.58 -18.12
N ARG A 128 2.76 12.91 -19.08
CA ARG A 128 2.11 12.20 -20.18
C ARG A 128 2.33 10.71 -20.05
N TYR A 129 1.23 9.94 -20.02
CA TYR A 129 1.28 8.50 -19.85
C TYR A 129 1.13 7.78 -21.19
N THR A 130 1.82 6.66 -21.35
CA THR A 130 1.61 5.72 -22.47
C THR A 130 1.23 4.37 -21.89
N GLY A 131 0.06 3.82 -22.26
CA GLY A 131 -0.38 2.49 -21.80
C GLY A 131 -0.99 2.44 -20.40
N GLY A 132 -1.31 3.59 -19.80
CA GLY A 132 -1.99 3.71 -18.50
C GLY A 132 -2.41 5.15 -18.24
N ASN A 133 -2.99 5.41 -17.07
CA ASN A 133 -3.55 6.71 -16.67
C ASN A 133 -2.87 7.23 -15.39
N HIS A 134 -3.10 8.50 -15.05
CA HIS A 134 -2.65 9.05 -13.78
C HIS A 134 -3.35 8.37 -12.60
N ARG A 135 -2.58 7.66 -11.76
CA ARG A 135 -3.09 6.94 -10.57
C ARG A 135 -2.84 7.67 -9.24
N TYR A 136 -1.74 8.41 -9.11
CA TYR A 136 -1.24 8.89 -7.82
C TYR A 136 -1.02 10.41 -7.80
N PRO A 137 -1.66 11.15 -6.87
CA PRO A 137 -1.34 12.55 -6.61
C PRO A 137 0.16 12.72 -6.28
N PRO A 138 0.89 13.70 -6.86
CA PRO A 138 2.33 13.74 -6.69
C PRO A 138 2.74 14.00 -5.25
N LYS A 139 3.68 13.20 -4.74
CA LYS A 139 4.38 13.43 -3.48
C LYS A 139 5.74 14.06 -3.75
N ILE A 140 6.11 15.02 -2.92
CA ILE A 140 7.37 15.77 -3.07
C ILE A 140 8.18 15.81 -1.78
N SER A 141 9.50 15.88 -1.92
CA SER A 141 10.47 15.89 -0.82
C SER A 141 11.75 16.66 -1.22
N ASN A 142 12.43 17.29 -0.26
CA ASN A 142 13.73 17.94 -0.48
C ASN A 142 14.93 17.14 0.06
N ASP A 143 14.69 15.99 0.68
CA ASP A 143 15.72 15.11 1.26
C ASP A 143 15.53 13.63 0.91
N GLY A 144 14.46 13.28 0.18
CA GLY A 144 14.07 11.91 -0.16
C GLY A 144 13.48 11.10 1.01
N LYS A 145 13.27 11.72 2.17
CA LYS A 145 12.86 11.04 3.42
C LYS A 145 11.56 11.61 3.99
N ASN A 146 11.45 12.93 4.03
CA ASN A 146 10.27 13.65 4.49
C ASN A 146 9.43 14.04 3.28
N TRP A 147 8.28 13.40 3.11
CA TRP A 147 7.42 13.55 1.95
C TRP A 147 6.12 14.29 2.30
N ARG A 148 5.63 15.10 1.36
CA ARG A 148 4.29 15.70 1.42
C ARG A 148 3.57 15.49 0.09
N THR A 149 2.29 15.13 0.13
CA THR A 149 1.44 15.12 -1.05
C THR A 149 1.18 16.58 -1.50
N ILE A 150 1.15 16.82 -2.81
CA ILE A 150 0.56 18.04 -3.38
C ILE A 150 -0.95 17.98 -3.14
N ASP A 151 -1.58 19.13 -2.94
CA ASP A 151 -3.04 19.24 -2.88
C ASP A 151 -3.67 18.66 -4.17
N PRO A 152 -4.53 17.62 -4.11
CA PRO A 152 -5.17 17.05 -5.29
C PRO A 152 -5.96 18.08 -6.11
N ASP A 153 -6.53 19.11 -5.48
CA ASP A 153 -7.27 20.17 -6.19
C ASP A 153 -6.33 21.09 -7.02
N ALA A 154 -5.02 21.08 -6.73
CA ALA A 154 -4.00 21.74 -7.54
C ALA A 154 -3.49 20.87 -8.72
N VAL A 155 -4.00 19.65 -8.88
CA VAL A 155 -3.63 18.70 -9.92
C VAL A 155 -4.79 18.60 -10.93
N THR A 156 -4.52 18.98 -12.17
CA THR A 156 -5.54 19.04 -13.24
C THR A 156 -5.30 17.98 -14.31
N ALA A 157 -6.36 17.32 -14.77
CA ALA A 157 -6.30 16.42 -15.93
C ALA A 157 -6.63 17.19 -17.21
N THR A 158 -5.87 16.96 -18.29
CA THR A 158 -6.17 17.48 -19.63
C THR A 158 -7.14 16.55 -20.36
N ALA A 159 -7.81 17.05 -21.39
CA ALA A 159 -8.69 16.23 -22.24
C ALA A 159 -7.95 15.10 -22.99
N ALA A 160 -6.61 15.10 -22.98
CA ALA A 160 -5.77 14.04 -23.55
C ALA A 160 -5.32 12.99 -22.51
N GLY A 161 -5.76 13.08 -21.25
CA GLY A 161 -5.34 12.18 -20.17
C GLY A 161 -3.98 12.52 -19.56
N GLU A 162 -3.44 13.70 -19.86
CA GLU A 162 -2.20 14.21 -19.25
C GLU A 162 -2.51 14.88 -17.91
N THR A 163 -1.52 14.96 -17.02
CA THR A 163 -1.68 15.60 -15.70
C THR A 163 -0.83 16.86 -15.60
N ARG A 164 -1.43 18.00 -15.23
CA ARG A 164 -0.74 19.28 -15.01
C ARG A 164 -0.86 19.77 -13.57
N TYR A 165 0.27 20.20 -13.02
CA TYR A 165 0.41 20.90 -11.73
C TYR A 165 1.61 21.86 -11.79
N SER A 166 1.76 22.75 -10.81
CA SER A 166 2.89 23.71 -10.75
C SER A 166 3.68 23.53 -9.46
N LEU A 167 5.02 23.68 -9.52
CA LEU A 167 5.92 23.56 -8.38
C LEU A 167 6.97 24.67 -8.37
N ASP A 168 7.17 25.31 -7.22
CA ASP A 168 8.36 26.14 -6.98
C ASP A 168 9.60 25.25 -6.87
N VAL A 169 10.58 25.48 -7.75
CA VAL A 169 11.84 24.76 -7.78
C VAL A 169 13.00 25.73 -7.58
N GLY A 170 13.77 25.47 -6.52
CA GLY A 170 14.97 26.22 -6.13
C GLY A 170 16.27 25.48 -6.44
N THR A 171 17.32 25.80 -5.68
CA THR A 171 18.66 25.19 -5.80
C THR A 171 18.82 23.87 -5.06
N THR A 172 18.01 23.64 -4.02
CA THR A 172 17.91 22.33 -3.35
C THR A 172 17.13 21.37 -4.25
N PRO A 173 17.64 20.16 -4.54
CA PRO A 173 16.88 19.16 -5.28
C PRO A 173 15.50 18.89 -4.66
N LEU A 174 14.49 18.87 -5.52
CA LEU A 174 13.11 18.53 -5.20
C LEU A 174 12.77 17.21 -5.88
N TRP A 175 12.56 16.17 -5.10
CA TRP A 175 12.02 14.89 -5.54
C TRP A 175 10.53 15.07 -5.83
N VAL A 176 10.07 14.44 -6.92
CA VAL A 176 8.65 14.37 -7.30
C VAL A 176 8.37 12.93 -7.73
N ALA A 177 7.43 12.26 -7.08
CA ALA A 177 7.13 10.86 -7.31
C ALA A 177 5.65 10.52 -7.05
N ALA A 178 5.19 9.39 -7.58
CA ALA A 178 3.84 8.87 -7.35
C ALA A 178 3.59 8.52 -5.86
N GLN A 179 4.56 7.92 -5.19
CA GLN A 179 4.54 7.67 -3.74
C GLN A 179 5.89 8.05 -3.12
N GLU A 180 6.02 7.88 -1.81
CA GLU A 180 7.33 7.96 -1.15
C GLU A 180 8.32 6.97 -1.78
N VAL A 181 9.55 7.40 -2.06
CA VAL A 181 10.57 6.54 -2.68
C VAL A 181 11.22 5.64 -1.63
N VAL A 182 10.51 4.56 -1.27
CA VAL A 182 11.02 3.48 -0.43
C VAL A 182 11.81 2.51 -1.33
N THR A 183 13.13 2.41 -1.17
CA THR A 183 14.00 1.56 -2.00
C THR A 183 14.40 0.25 -1.30
N GLY A 184 15.15 -0.61 -1.99
CA GLY A 184 15.82 -1.75 -1.33
C GLY A 184 16.76 -1.32 -0.21
N GLU A 185 17.49 -0.21 -0.37
CA GLU A 185 18.36 0.35 0.68
C GLU A 185 17.55 0.84 1.89
N THR A 186 16.34 1.38 1.67
CA THR A 186 15.41 1.75 2.74
C THR A 186 14.97 0.51 3.54
N ILE A 187 14.60 -0.56 2.85
CA ILE A 187 14.18 -1.84 3.46
C ILE A 187 15.35 -2.52 4.18
N ASP A 188 16.54 -2.55 3.59
CA ASP A 188 17.75 -3.07 4.24
C ASP A 188 18.09 -2.27 5.51
N THR A 189 17.99 -0.95 5.47
CA THR A 189 18.23 -0.07 6.64
C THR A 189 17.24 -0.36 7.76
N TRP A 190 15.96 -0.54 7.42
CA TRP A 190 14.89 -0.90 8.34
C TRP A 190 15.12 -2.27 8.99
N LEU A 191 15.43 -3.30 8.18
CA LEU A 191 15.78 -4.65 8.65
C LEU A 191 16.98 -4.64 9.61
N HIS A 192 18.03 -3.90 9.28
CA HIS A 192 19.19 -3.71 10.17
C HIS A 192 18.84 -2.90 11.43
N GLY A 193 17.74 -2.15 11.45
CA GLY A 193 17.14 -1.59 12.66
C GLY A 193 16.61 -2.69 13.59
N LEU A 194 15.68 -3.51 13.11
CA LEU A 194 15.08 -4.62 13.85
C LEU A 194 16.13 -5.62 14.37
N ALA A 195 17.17 -5.89 13.57
CA ALA A 195 18.26 -6.77 13.97
C ALA A 195 19.15 -6.17 15.08
N ARG A 196 19.41 -4.85 15.05
CA ARG A 196 20.15 -4.15 16.12
C ARG A 196 19.37 -4.07 17.43
N GLN A 197 18.04 -4.07 17.37
CA GLN A 197 17.16 -4.20 18.53
C GLN A 197 17.10 -5.65 19.07
N GLY A 198 17.69 -6.62 18.37
CA GLY A 198 17.66 -8.04 18.75
C GLY A 198 16.35 -8.76 18.42
N CYS A 199 15.40 -8.10 17.76
CA CYS A 199 14.10 -8.69 17.40
C CYS A 199 14.20 -9.68 16.23
N ALA A 200 15.03 -9.35 15.23
CA ALA A 200 15.09 -10.07 13.95
C ALA A 200 16.46 -10.69 13.67
N ARG A 201 16.47 -11.88 13.06
CA ARG A 201 17.66 -12.48 12.42
C ARG A 201 17.55 -12.32 10.91
N LEU A 202 18.56 -11.71 10.28
CA LEU A 202 18.56 -11.43 8.85
C LEU A 202 19.21 -12.56 8.04
N SER A 203 18.66 -12.82 6.86
CA SER A 203 19.13 -13.77 5.87
C SER A 203 18.61 -13.35 4.48
N ARG A 204 18.50 -14.28 3.52
CA ARG A 204 17.89 -14.03 2.20
C ARG A 204 17.02 -15.21 1.80
N GLY A 205 15.89 -14.94 1.14
CA GLY A 205 15.03 -15.96 0.54
C GLY A 205 15.55 -16.49 -0.81
N GLY A 206 16.59 -15.85 -1.36
CA GLY A 206 17.21 -16.23 -2.62
C GLY A 206 17.62 -15.00 -3.40
N PHE A 207 17.41 -15.03 -4.72
CA PHE A 207 17.86 -13.98 -5.64
C PHE A 207 16.81 -13.72 -6.74
N SER A 208 16.73 -12.46 -7.16
CA SER A 208 15.96 -12.01 -8.32
C SER A 208 16.60 -12.43 -9.65
N ALA A 209 15.90 -12.13 -10.75
CA ALA A 209 16.37 -12.38 -12.11
C ALA A 209 17.70 -11.67 -12.47
N GLN A 210 17.98 -10.46 -11.93
CA GLN A 210 19.29 -9.81 -12.07
C GLN A 210 20.30 -10.21 -10.98
N GLY A 211 19.95 -11.12 -10.08
CA GLY A 211 20.83 -11.60 -9.02
C GLY A 211 20.89 -10.70 -7.78
N ALA A 212 19.97 -9.75 -7.62
CA ALA A 212 19.83 -9.01 -6.36
C ALA A 212 19.27 -9.94 -5.28
N PRO A 213 19.74 -9.84 -4.01
CA PRO A 213 19.22 -10.68 -2.94
C PRO A 213 17.76 -10.31 -2.63
N ILE A 214 16.93 -11.34 -2.42
CA ILE A 214 15.59 -11.17 -1.84
C ILE A 214 15.79 -11.19 -0.31
N PRO A 215 15.64 -10.06 0.41
CA PRO A 215 15.92 -10.02 1.84
C PRO A 215 14.91 -10.86 2.63
N LYS A 216 15.38 -11.56 3.66
CA LYS A 216 14.56 -12.34 4.59
C LYS A 216 14.89 -11.96 6.02
N ALA A 217 13.87 -11.83 6.86
CA ALA A 217 14.02 -11.73 8.30
C ALA A 217 13.23 -12.84 9.00
N VAL A 218 13.76 -13.34 10.11
CA VAL A 218 13.02 -14.19 11.06
C VAL A 218 12.94 -13.46 12.39
N VAL A 219 11.73 -13.06 12.76
CA VAL A 219 11.40 -12.45 14.05
C VAL A 219 10.97 -13.53 15.04
N GLY A 220 11.35 -13.37 16.31
CA GLY A 220 10.99 -14.31 17.39
C GLY A 220 11.88 -15.56 17.45
N THR A 221 11.29 -16.68 17.89
CA THR A 221 12.02 -17.91 18.21
C THR A 221 12.01 -18.90 17.03
N PRO A 222 13.15 -19.25 16.42
CA PRO A 222 13.21 -20.25 15.34
C PRO A 222 12.76 -21.64 15.84
N GLY A 223 12.24 -22.47 14.93
CA GLY A 223 11.69 -23.79 15.29
C GLY A 223 10.39 -23.71 16.10
N ARG A 224 9.61 -22.65 15.88
CA ARG A 224 8.22 -22.50 16.35
C ARG A 224 7.27 -22.51 15.15
N PRO A 225 5.96 -22.71 15.37
CA PRO A 225 4.94 -22.37 14.37
C PRO A 225 5.13 -20.93 13.90
N ALA A 226 4.97 -20.69 12.60
CA ALA A 226 5.37 -19.46 11.97
C ALA A 226 4.20 -18.72 11.30
N VAL A 227 4.27 -17.40 11.35
CA VAL A 227 3.53 -16.52 10.45
C VAL A 227 4.42 -16.22 9.26
N VAL A 228 3.90 -16.31 8.04
CA VAL A 228 4.59 -15.87 6.82
C VAL A 228 4.07 -14.50 6.41
N VAL A 229 4.99 -13.56 6.19
CA VAL A 229 4.69 -12.21 5.71
C VAL A 229 5.49 -11.93 4.44
N LEU A 230 4.76 -11.77 3.34
CA LEU A 230 5.28 -11.31 2.06
C LEU A 230 4.92 -9.84 1.84
N GLY A 231 5.68 -9.15 1.01
CA GLY A 231 5.26 -7.87 0.49
C GLY A 231 6.00 -7.46 -0.76
N ARG A 232 5.38 -6.50 -1.45
CA ARG A 232 6.01 -5.73 -2.53
C ARG A 232 6.47 -6.58 -3.72
N GLN A 233 5.54 -7.41 -4.19
CA GLN A 233 5.63 -8.06 -5.50
C GLN A 233 5.58 -7.03 -6.63
N HIS A 234 4.66 -6.07 -6.54
CA HIS A 234 4.56 -4.96 -7.50
C HIS A 234 5.34 -3.74 -6.95
N PRO A 235 6.21 -3.12 -7.74
CA PRO A 235 7.07 -2.03 -7.26
C PRO A 235 6.39 -0.75 -6.72
N PRO A 236 5.26 -0.26 -7.30
CA PRO A 236 4.62 0.99 -6.87
C PRO A 236 3.86 0.92 -5.54
N GLU A 237 3.67 -0.27 -4.99
CA GLU A 237 2.75 -0.54 -3.87
C GLU A 237 3.40 -0.18 -2.53
N VAL A 238 3.57 1.13 -2.34
CA VAL A 238 4.29 1.73 -1.21
C VAL A 238 3.43 1.76 0.06
N THR A 239 2.11 1.95 -0.04
CA THR A 239 1.25 1.97 1.16
C THR A 239 1.16 0.59 1.81
N GLY A 240 1.23 -0.48 1.02
CA GLY A 240 1.34 -1.87 1.46
C GLY A 240 2.62 -2.16 2.23
N VAL A 241 3.79 -1.78 1.72
CA VAL A 241 5.05 -1.99 2.44
C VAL A 241 5.19 -1.11 3.69
N LEU A 242 4.55 0.07 3.72
CA LEU A 242 4.44 0.89 4.93
C LEU A 242 3.57 0.21 6.00
N ALA A 243 2.47 -0.46 5.62
CA ALA A 243 1.71 -1.30 6.54
C ALA A 243 2.53 -2.50 7.04
N LEU A 244 3.26 -3.19 6.15
CA LEU A 244 4.16 -4.27 6.53
C LEU A 244 5.20 -3.81 7.58
N PHE A 245 5.79 -2.64 7.40
CA PHE A 245 6.72 -2.07 8.39
C PHE A 245 6.07 -1.91 9.76
N SER A 246 4.94 -1.19 9.85
CA SER A 246 4.25 -0.97 11.12
C SER A 246 3.71 -2.25 11.76
N PHE A 247 3.29 -3.22 10.95
CA PHE A 247 2.88 -4.55 11.42
C PHE A 247 4.04 -5.30 12.09
N ILE A 248 5.19 -5.40 11.41
CA ILE A 248 6.37 -6.10 11.93
C ILE A 248 7.03 -5.33 13.10
N GLU A 249 7.02 -4.00 13.07
CA GLU A 249 7.44 -3.16 14.20
C GLU A 249 6.58 -3.40 15.44
N THR A 250 5.26 -3.53 15.27
CA THR A 250 4.32 -3.89 16.36
C THR A 250 4.60 -5.29 16.90
N VAL A 251 4.86 -6.27 16.01
CA VAL A 251 5.29 -7.63 16.42
C VAL A 251 6.66 -7.62 17.13
N CYS A 252 7.50 -6.61 16.89
CA CYS A 252 8.81 -6.44 17.54
C CYS A 252 8.78 -5.66 18.86
N ASP A 253 7.66 -5.02 19.22
CA ASP A 253 7.58 -4.12 20.38
C ASP A 253 7.79 -4.83 21.74
N ASP A 254 8.03 -4.05 22.79
CA ASP A 254 8.18 -4.49 24.18
C ASP A 254 6.87 -4.51 24.97
N SER A 255 5.72 -4.70 24.30
CA SER A 255 4.46 -5.07 24.95
C SER A 255 4.48 -6.53 25.46
N ASP A 256 3.69 -6.81 26.49
CA ASP A 256 3.55 -8.18 27.02
C ASP A 256 2.93 -9.15 25.99
N LEU A 257 2.04 -8.64 25.13
CA LEU A 257 1.46 -9.38 24.02
C LEU A 257 2.55 -9.80 23.02
N ALA A 258 3.35 -8.84 22.55
CA ALA A 258 4.36 -9.08 21.53
C ALA A 258 5.50 -9.98 22.04
N ARG A 259 5.93 -9.83 23.30
CA ARG A 259 6.85 -10.80 23.95
C ARG A 259 6.29 -12.22 23.96
N ARG A 260 5.08 -12.40 24.53
CA ARG A 260 4.42 -13.72 24.61
C ARG A 260 4.25 -14.36 23.23
N PHE A 261 3.96 -13.55 22.21
CA PHE A 261 3.88 -14.02 20.84
C PHE A 261 5.25 -14.50 20.33
N ARG A 262 6.30 -13.68 20.42
CA ARG A 262 7.68 -14.03 19.98
C ARG A 262 8.31 -15.23 20.73
N ASP A 263 7.84 -15.53 21.93
CA ASP A 263 8.24 -16.72 22.71
C ASP A 263 7.61 -18.02 22.17
N ASN A 264 6.42 -17.93 21.56
CA ASN A 264 5.60 -19.07 21.11
C ASN A 264 5.60 -19.27 19.58
N PHE A 265 5.88 -18.21 18.82
CA PHE A 265 5.80 -18.15 17.36
C PHE A 265 7.05 -17.52 16.74
N ALA A 266 7.25 -17.78 15.45
CA ALA A 266 8.16 -17.04 14.58
C ALA A 266 7.37 -16.19 13.58
N VAL A 267 8.00 -15.15 13.02
CA VAL A 267 7.50 -14.52 11.79
C VAL A 267 8.60 -14.52 10.73
N VAL A 268 8.33 -15.13 9.59
CA VAL A 268 9.22 -15.15 8.42
C VAL A 268 8.78 -14.05 7.46
N VAL A 269 9.65 -13.06 7.24
CA VAL A 269 9.31 -11.82 6.51
C VAL A 269 10.15 -11.70 5.25
N TYR A 270 9.50 -11.51 4.10
CA TYR A 270 10.10 -11.16 2.81
C TYR A 270 9.58 -9.76 2.38
N PRO A 271 10.16 -8.66 2.90
CA PRO A 271 9.60 -7.31 2.72
C PRO A 271 9.83 -6.71 1.32
N LEU A 272 10.62 -7.37 0.47
CA LEU A 272 10.91 -6.95 -0.90
C LEU A 272 11.06 -8.16 -1.81
N MET A 273 9.95 -8.61 -2.39
CA MET A 273 9.98 -9.72 -3.35
C MET A 273 10.59 -9.34 -4.71
N ASN A 274 10.32 -8.12 -5.20
CA ASN A 274 10.74 -7.67 -6.54
C ASN A 274 11.78 -6.53 -6.46
N PRO A 275 13.03 -6.81 -6.03
CA PRO A 275 14.06 -5.78 -5.87
C PRO A 275 14.48 -5.13 -7.19
N ASP A 276 14.42 -5.88 -8.30
CA ASP A 276 14.80 -5.40 -9.64
C ASP A 276 13.76 -4.39 -10.16
N GLY A 277 12.47 -4.73 -10.11
CA GLY A 277 11.39 -3.83 -10.52
C GLY A 277 11.32 -2.56 -9.65
N VAL A 278 11.61 -2.66 -8.35
CA VAL A 278 11.75 -1.49 -7.45
C VAL A 278 12.96 -0.64 -7.80
N ARG A 279 14.09 -1.23 -8.21
CA ARG A 279 15.26 -0.47 -8.69
C ARG A 279 14.95 0.30 -9.97
N GLU A 280 14.31 -0.35 -10.94
CA GLU A 280 14.05 0.17 -12.29
C GLU A 280 12.76 1.02 -12.41
N GLY A 281 12.06 1.24 -11.30
CA GLY A 281 10.82 2.03 -11.26
C GLY A 281 9.72 1.46 -12.16
N HIS A 282 9.58 0.14 -12.16
CA HIS A 282 8.53 -0.55 -12.92
C HIS A 282 7.14 -0.23 -12.39
N TRP A 283 6.14 -0.34 -13.27
CA TRP A 283 4.73 -0.14 -12.96
C TRP A 283 4.11 -1.38 -12.32
N ARG A 284 4.63 -2.60 -12.59
CA ARG A 284 4.09 -3.81 -11.98
C ARG A 284 5.02 -5.01 -11.97
N HIS A 285 5.70 -5.24 -13.08
CA HIS A 285 6.36 -6.50 -13.38
C HIS A 285 7.78 -6.58 -12.82
N ASN A 286 8.32 -7.80 -12.71
CA ASN A 286 9.76 -7.99 -12.53
C ASN A 286 10.55 -7.64 -13.80
N ILE A 287 11.87 -7.84 -13.78
CA ILE A 287 12.74 -7.55 -14.94
C ILE A 287 12.43 -8.42 -16.19
N ASN A 288 11.73 -9.54 -15.99
CA ASN A 288 11.31 -10.44 -17.06
C ASN A 288 9.94 -10.06 -17.64
N GLY A 289 9.38 -8.91 -17.26
CA GLY A 289 8.14 -8.41 -17.83
C GLY A 289 6.90 -9.21 -17.44
N VAL A 290 6.93 -9.88 -16.28
CA VAL A 290 5.86 -10.73 -15.74
C VAL A 290 5.35 -10.19 -14.40
N ASP A 291 4.02 -10.26 -14.20
CA ASP A 291 3.35 -10.08 -12.91
C ASP A 291 3.68 -11.29 -12.01
N THR A 292 4.51 -11.05 -10.99
CA THR A 292 4.97 -12.09 -10.08
C THR A 292 3.85 -12.62 -9.20
N ASN A 293 2.81 -11.82 -8.91
CA ASN A 293 1.61 -12.27 -8.22
C ASN A 293 0.63 -13.03 -9.14
N ARG A 294 1.11 -13.57 -10.26
CA ARG A 294 0.42 -14.53 -11.13
C ARG A 294 1.23 -15.80 -11.41
N ASP A 295 2.43 -15.93 -10.85
CA ASP A 295 3.34 -17.07 -11.11
C ASP A 295 3.44 -18.07 -9.95
N TRP A 296 2.54 -17.97 -8.96
CA TRP A 296 2.51 -18.85 -7.79
C TRP A 296 1.94 -20.26 -8.06
N GLN A 297 1.59 -20.58 -9.31
CA GLN A 297 1.25 -21.93 -9.76
C GLN A 297 2.39 -22.62 -10.54
N HIS A 298 3.25 -21.86 -11.23
CA HIS A 298 4.22 -22.39 -12.18
C HIS A 298 5.68 -22.09 -11.82
N PHE A 299 5.92 -21.04 -11.02
CA PHE A 299 7.25 -20.67 -10.52
C PHE A 299 8.30 -20.55 -11.65
N ARG A 300 7.89 -20.00 -12.81
CA ARG A 300 8.76 -19.74 -13.95
C ARG A 300 9.74 -18.62 -13.63
N GLN A 301 9.26 -17.60 -12.93
CA GLN A 301 10.02 -16.45 -12.44
C GLN A 301 10.90 -16.84 -11.25
N PRO A 302 12.10 -16.25 -11.11
CA PRO A 302 13.01 -16.60 -10.03
C PRO A 302 12.54 -16.08 -8.67
N GLU A 303 11.82 -14.94 -8.61
CA GLU A 303 11.41 -14.36 -7.33
C GLU A 303 10.38 -15.23 -6.57
N PRO A 304 9.25 -15.67 -7.16
CA PRO A 304 8.30 -16.58 -6.49
C PRO A 304 8.94 -17.94 -6.19
N ARG A 305 9.75 -18.45 -7.12
CA ARG A 305 10.43 -19.74 -6.97
C ARG A 305 11.39 -19.74 -5.78
N ALA A 306 12.18 -18.68 -5.63
CA ALA A 306 13.11 -18.52 -4.51
C ALA A 306 12.38 -18.56 -3.16
N ILE A 307 11.31 -17.76 -3.01
CA ILE A 307 10.54 -17.69 -1.76
C ILE A 307 9.85 -19.03 -1.47
N ARG A 308 9.26 -19.69 -2.48
CA ARG A 308 8.72 -21.05 -2.34
C ARG A 308 9.78 -22.03 -1.85
N ASP A 309 10.93 -22.09 -2.53
CA ASP A 309 11.98 -23.07 -2.24
C ASP A 309 12.58 -22.85 -0.84
N ASP A 310 12.74 -21.59 -0.41
CA ASP A 310 13.23 -21.23 0.92
C ASP A 310 12.17 -21.44 2.03
N LEU A 311 10.88 -21.24 1.77
CA LEU A 311 9.80 -21.63 2.69
C LEU A 311 9.76 -23.15 2.89
N LEU A 312 9.74 -23.93 1.79
CA LEU A 312 9.70 -25.40 1.82
C LEU A 312 10.99 -26.04 2.36
N ALA A 313 12.12 -25.32 2.35
CA ALA A 313 13.40 -25.77 2.89
C ALA A 313 13.70 -25.25 4.31
N THR A 314 12.88 -24.35 4.87
CA THR A 314 13.06 -23.88 6.25
C THR A 314 12.51 -24.94 7.22
N ASP A 315 13.23 -25.21 8.32
CA ASP A 315 12.76 -26.05 9.44
C ASP A 315 11.62 -25.37 10.25
N LEU A 316 10.54 -24.97 9.57
CA LEU A 316 9.31 -24.52 10.21
C LEU A 316 8.60 -25.72 10.80
N VAL A 317 8.11 -25.58 12.04
CA VAL A 317 7.31 -26.63 12.68
C VAL A 317 5.93 -26.71 12.04
N ASP A 318 5.38 -25.55 11.68
CA ASP A 318 4.05 -25.35 11.13
C ASP A 318 3.94 -23.91 10.58
N VAL A 319 2.97 -23.63 9.70
CA VAL A 319 2.60 -22.27 9.26
C VAL A 319 1.16 -22.00 9.67
N VAL A 320 0.96 -21.04 10.56
CA VAL A 320 -0.33 -20.80 11.23
C VAL A 320 -1.06 -19.55 10.75
N PHE A 321 -0.42 -18.73 9.91
CA PHE A 321 -0.99 -17.52 9.33
C PHE A 321 -0.11 -17.04 8.17
N ALA A 322 -0.71 -16.58 7.07
CA ALA A 322 0.00 -16.06 5.91
C ALA A 322 -0.58 -14.75 5.39
N LEU A 323 0.27 -13.73 5.20
CA LEU A 323 -0.12 -12.42 4.69
C LEU A 323 0.76 -11.99 3.52
N ASP A 324 0.17 -11.36 2.51
CA ASP A 324 0.90 -10.63 1.48
C ASP A 324 0.41 -9.18 1.36
N PHE A 325 1.32 -8.23 1.54
CA PHE A 325 1.02 -6.79 1.59
C PHE A 325 1.18 -6.11 0.22
N HIS A 326 0.08 -5.52 -0.25
CA HIS A 326 -0.12 -4.91 -1.57
C HIS A 326 -0.76 -3.50 -1.49
N SER A 327 -1.06 -2.87 -2.62
CA SER A 327 -1.76 -1.57 -2.64
C SER A 327 -2.72 -1.40 -3.83
N THR A 328 -3.91 -0.90 -3.52
CA THR A 328 -5.00 -0.67 -4.48
C THR A 328 -5.75 0.61 -4.12
N GLN A 329 -6.84 0.93 -4.80
CA GLN A 329 -7.58 2.20 -4.60
C GLN A 329 -8.36 2.30 -3.27
N LYS A 330 -8.40 1.23 -2.46
CA LYS A 330 -9.21 1.11 -1.24
C LYS A 330 -8.63 0.06 -0.30
N ASP A 331 -8.88 0.18 1.00
CA ASP A 331 -8.49 -0.87 1.97
C ASP A 331 -9.40 -2.11 1.76
N ILE A 332 -8.80 -3.26 1.41
CA ILE A 332 -9.54 -4.50 1.10
C ILE A 332 -8.68 -5.74 1.42
N PHE A 333 -9.32 -6.80 1.88
CA PHE A 333 -8.70 -8.11 2.07
C PHE A 333 -9.21 -9.09 1.01
N TYR A 334 -8.29 -9.77 0.33
CA TYR A 334 -8.62 -10.96 -0.46
C TYR A 334 -8.31 -12.21 0.36
N VAL A 335 -9.29 -13.09 0.53
CA VAL A 335 -9.21 -14.31 1.36
C VAL A 335 -9.71 -15.50 0.53
N LEU A 336 -9.19 -16.71 0.77
CA LEU A 336 -9.74 -17.92 0.16
C LEU A 336 -11.23 -18.07 0.50
N GLU A 337 -12.03 -18.59 -0.42
CA GLU A 337 -13.47 -18.71 -0.19
C GLU A 337 -13.84 -19.81 0.83
N GLU A 338 -14.95 -19.61 1.56
CA GLU A 338 -15.42 -20.52 2.61
C GLU A 338 -15.54 -21.99 2.15
N SER A 339 -15.81 -22.22 0.86
CA SER A 339 -15.99 -23.56 0.31
C SER A 339 -14.67 -24.34 0.18
N GLU A 340 -13.53 -23.65 0.20
CA GLU A 340 -12.18 -24.21 0.02
C GLU A 340 -11.44 -24.40 1.35
N GLY A 341 -11.75 -23.57 2.36
CA GLY A 341 -11.18 -23.67 3.71
C GLY A 341 -12.08 -22.98 4.75
N PRO A 342 -13.14 -23.62 5.26
CA PRO A 342 -14.14 -22.94 6.09
C PRO A 342 -13.62 -22.50 7.46
N GLU A 343 -12.68 -23.25 8.06
CA GLU A 343 -12.07 -22.89 9.34
C GLU A 343 -11.11 -21.70 9.18
N ASP A 344 -10.27 -21.75 8.14
CA ASP A 344 -9.32 -20.69 7.77
C ASP A 344 -10.01 -19.39 7.36
N TYR A 345 -11.06 -19.48 6.54
CA TYR A 345 -11.91 -18.35 6.17
C TYR A 345 -12.53 -17.72 7.43
N ARG A 346 -13.09 -18.54 8.34
CA ARG A 346 -13.66 -18.03 9.60
C ARG A 346 -12.61 -17.32 10.45
N LEU A 347 -11.40 -17.86 10.57
CA LEU A 347 -10.29 -17.23 11.30
C LEU A 347 -9.87 -15.90 10.67
N MET A 348 -9.82 -15.82 9.33
CA MET A 348 -9.55 -14.55 8.62
C MET A 348 -10.66 -13.52 8.83
N ILE A 349 -11.94 -13.91 8.75
CA ILE A 349 -13.05 -12.99 9.06
C ILE A 349 -13.02 -12.53 10.52
N GLU A 350 -12.69 -13.41 11.47
CA GLU A 350 -12.52 -13.05 12.90
C GLU A 350 -11.39 -12.02 13.09
N TRP A 351 -10.22 -12.26 12.48
CA TRP A 351 -9.08 -11.35 12.49
C TRP A 351 -9.43 -9.97 11.90
N ILE A 352 -10.02 -9.93 10.71
CA ILE A 352 -10.41 -8.69 10.02
C ILE A 352 -11.46 -7.91 10.83
N THR A 353 -12.40 -8.61 11.45
CA THR A 353 -13.41 -8.01 12.34
C THR A 353 -12.75 -7.36 13.57
N ALA A 354 -11.75 -8.01 14.18
CA ALA A 354 -11.01 -7.42 15.30
C ALA A 354 -10.23 -6.15 14.92
N ILE A 355 -9.73 -6.03 13.68
CA ILE A 355 -9.13 -4.79 13.16
C ILE A 355 -10.20 -3.69 13.04
N ALA A 356 -11.31 -4.02 12.38
CA ALA A 356 -12.45 -3.13 12.17
C ALA A 356 -13.05 -2.61 13.48
N ASP A 357 -13.16 -3.43 14.52
CA ASP A 357 -13.70 -3.03 15.81
C ASP A 357 -12.72 -2.17 16.63
N SER A 358 -11.41 -2.44 16.55
CA SER A 358 -10.38 -1.73 17.30
C SER A 358 -9.98 -0.36 16.73
N VAL A 359 -10.23 -0.09 15.44
CA VAL A 359 -9.88 1.20 14.80
C VAL A 359 -11.13 2.04 14.51
N GLU A 360 -11.21 3.23 15.13
CA GLU A 360 -12.35 4.14 14.95
C GLU A 360 -12.51 4.58 13.48
N GLY A 361 -13.75 4.47 12.98
CA GLY A 361 -14.12 4.79 11.61
C GLY A 361 -13.42 3.95 10.55
N TYR A 362 -12.83 2.80 10.90
CA TYR A 362 -12.27 1.89 9.91
C TYR A 362 -13.37 1.03 9.31
N HIS A 363 -13.44 1.07 7.98
CA HIS A 363 -14.31 0.26 7.17
C HIS A 363 -13.43 -0.46 6.15
N CYS A 364 -13.51 -1.77 6.11
CA CYS A 364 -12.76 -2.59 5.17
C CYS A 364 -13.70 -3.50 4.38
N LEU A 365 -13.32 -3.74 3.14
CA LEU A 365 -13.99 -4.73 2.31
C LEU A 365 -13.27 -6.08 2.47
N VAL A 366 -14.02 -7.16 2.41
CA VAL A 366 -13.48 -8.51 2.26
C VAL A 366 -14.06 -9.10 0.99
N GLN A 367 -13.19 -9.59 0.13
CA GLN A 367 -13.59 -10.20 -1.14
C GLN A 367 -13.04 -11.62 -1.20
N PRO A 368 -13.91 -12.65 -1.07
CA PRO A 368 -13.48 -14.03 -1.24
C PRO A 368 -12.95 -14.26 -2.66
N VAL A 369 -11.96 -15.15 -2.78
CA VAL A 369 -11.37 -15.58 -4.04
C VAL A 369 -11.23 -17.10 -4.09
N SER A 370 -11.45 -17.68 -5.25
CA SER A 370 -11.23 -19.12 -5.49
C SER A 370 -9.73 -19.45 -5.62
N SER A 371 -9.33 -20.65 -5.18
CA SER A 371 -8.06 -21.38 -5.43
C SER A 371 -7.46 -21.22 -6.82
N LYS A 372 -8.31 -21.02 -7.83
CA LYS A 372 -7.92 -20.84 -9.23
C LYS A 372 -7.17 -19.54 -9.49
N VAL A 373 -7.19 -18.57 -8.58
CA VAL A 373 -6.41 -17.34 -8.66
C VAL A 373 -4.93 -17.65 -8.40
N PRO A 374 -4.00 -17.43 -9.35
CA PRO A 374 -2.59 -17.83 -9.22
C PRO A 374 -1.76 -16.87 -8.36
N GLY A 375 -2.31 -16.42 -7.24
CA GLY A 375 -1.72 -15.46 -6.31
C GLY A 375 -0.92 -16.12 -5.19
N SER A 376 -0.07 -15.32 -4.55
CA SER A 376 0.74 -15.69 -3.39
C SER A 376 -0.07 -16.16 -2.20
N SER A 377 -1.08 -15.39 -1.79
CA SER A 377 -1.94 -15.69 -0.63
C SER A 377 -2.67 -17.02 -0.82
N VAL A 378 -3.30 -17.20 -1.98
CA VAL A 378 -3.93 -18.47 -2.39
C VAL A 378 -2.94 -19.63 -2.33
N TRP A 379 -1.76 -19.50 -2.95
CA TRP A 379 -0.74 -20.55 -2.87
C TRP A 379 -0.28 -20.83 -1.44
N MET A 380 -0.10 -19.79 -0.60
CA MET A 380 0.27 -19.98 0.80
C MET A 380 -0.82 -20.75 1.55
N GLY A 381 -2.10 -20.41 1.36
CA GLY A 381 -3.21 -21.13 1.99
C GLY A 381 -3.28 -22.59 1.57
N GLU A 382 -3.28 -22.88 0.26
CA GLU A 382 -3.39 -24.25 -0.25
C GLU A 382 -2.15 -25.12 0.01
N ALA A 383 -0.94 -24.55 -0.15
CA ALA A 383 0.30 -25.33 -0.10
C ALA A 383 0.93 -25.40 1.31
N LEU A 384 0.51 -24.53 2.23
CA LEU A 384 0.95 -24.51 3.62
C LEU A 384 -0.18 -24.85 4.62
N ASP A 385 -1.40 -25.12 4.14
CA ASP A 385 -2.58 -25.52 4.93
C ASP A 385 -2.89 -24.52 6.06
N THR A 386 -3.11 -23.25 5.68
CA THR A 386 -3.06 -22.12 6.61
C THR A 386 -4.03 -20.97 6.28
N PRO A 387 -4.58 -20.26 7.30
CA PRO A 387 -5.30 -19.01 7.11
C PRO A 387 -4.44 -18.01 6.34
N SER A 388 -4.90 -17.61 5.14
CA SER A 388 -4.15 -16.73 4.24
C SER A 388 -4.97 -15.55 3.71
N ALA A 389 -4.30 -14.39 3.56
CA ALA A 389 -4.91 -13.21 2.96
C ALA A 389 -3.92 -12.33 2.18
N THR A 390 -4.42 -11.68 1.12
CA THR A 390 -3.80 -10.47 0.59
C THR A 390 -4.33 -9.27 1.37
N TYR A 391 -3.42 -8.48 1.94
CA TYR A 391 -3.71 -7.22 2.61
C TYR A 391 -3.45 -6.08 1.62
N GLU A 392 -4.51 -5.51 1.05
CA GLU A 392 -4.41 -4.32 0.21
C GLU A 392 -4.62 -3.04 1.04
N VAL A 393 -3.70 -2.08 0.88
CA VAL A 393 -3.81 -0.74 1.48
C VAL A 393 -4.19 0.26 0.39
N GLY A 394 -5.10 1.19 0.71
CA GLY A 394 -5.49 2.30 -0.16
C GLY A 394 -4.28 3.15 -0.60
N ASP A 395 -4.20 3.48 -1.89
CA ASP A 395 -3.14 4.30 -2.49
C ASP A 395 -3.03 5.69 -1.83
N ASP A 396 -4.17 6.26 -1.43
CA ASP A 396 -4.30 7.57 -0.78
C ASP A 396 -4.45 7.49 0.75
N THR A 397 -4.40 6.29 1.35
CA THR A 397 -4.57 6.12 2.80
C THR A 397 -3.45 6.88 3.55
N PRO A 398 -3.76 7.83 4.46
CA PRO A 398 -2.74 8.64 5.13
C PRO A 398 -1.77 7.81 5.98
N ARG A 399 -0.49 8.20 6.04
CA ARG A 399 0.57 7.45 6.74
C ARG A 399 0.21 7.06 8.19
N GLU A 400 -0.35 7.99 8.96
CA GLU A 400 -0.80 7.73 10.34
C GLU A 400 -1.94 6.70 10.41
N ARG A 401 -2.81 6.68 9.38
CA ARG A 401 -3.89 5.71 9.27
C ARG A 401 -3.35 4.33 8.90
N ILE A 402 -2.40 4.25 7.97
CA ILE A 402 -1.67 3.02 7.63
C ILE A 402 -1.05 2.42 8.89
N HIS A 403 -0.27 3.22 9.64
CA HIS A 403 0.33 2.80 10.91
C HIS A 403 -0.71 2.28 11.90
N THR A 404 -1.78 3.05 12.14
CA THR A 404 -2.86 2.68 13.08
C THR A 404 -3.52 1.33 12.74
N VAL A 405 -3.89 1.13 11.48
CA VAL A 405 -4.58 -0.11 11.04
C VAL A 405 -3.61 -1.30 11.01
N ALA A 406 -2.35 -1.09 10.61
CA ALA A 406 -1.33 -2.14 10.65
C ALA A 406 -0.95 -2.57 12.07
N THR A 407 -0.88 -1.64 13.03
CA THR A 407 -0.72 -1.96 14.46
C THR A 407 -1.90 -2.76 14.99
N ALA A 408 -3.13 -2.37 14.67
CA ALA A 408 -4.33 -3.14 15.03
C ALA A 408 -4.33 -4.55 14.42
N ALA A 409 -3.91 -4.69 13.15
CA ALA A 409 -3.76 -5.98 12.47
C ALA A 409 -2.74 -6.91 13.14
N ALA A 410 -1.59 -6.37 13.57
CA ALA A 410 -0.60 -7.13 14.31
C ALA A 410 -1.11 -7.55 15.70
N HIS A 411 -1.74 -6.64 16.46
CA HIS A 411 -2.35 -6.99 17.75
C HIS A 411 -3.43 -8.07 17.61
N ALA A 412 -4.37 -7.92 16.67
CA ALA A 412 -5.44 -8.88 16.43
C ALA A 412 -4.90 -10.28 16.09
N MET A 413 -3.88 -10.37 15.23
CA MET A 413 -3.23 -11.64 14.88
C MET A 413 -2.53 -12.26 16.10
N MET A 414 -1.74 -11.49 16.83
CA MET A 414 -1.01 -11.99 18.00
C MET A 414 -1.98 -12.47 19.11
N GLU A 415 -3.10 -11.79 19.31
CA GLU A 415 -4.13 -12.24 20.24
C GLU A 415 -4.82 -13.53 19.78
N LEU A 416 -5.23 -13.61 18.50
CA LEU A 416 -5.91 -14.78 17.94
C LEU A 416 -5.05 -16.03 18.09
N LEU A 417 -3.81 -15.99 17.59
CA LEU A 417 -2.89 -17.13 17.63
C LEU A 417 -2.47 -17.54 19.05
N LEU A 418 -2.49 -16.63 20.03
CA LEU A 418 -2.24 -16.97 21.43
C LEU A 418 -3.45 -17.59 22.15
N ARG A 419 -4.67 -17.42 21.65
CA ARG A 419 -5.89 -18.04 22.22
C ARG A 419 -5.91 -19.53 21.91
N ASP A 420 -5.69 -19.91 20.64
CA ASP A 420 -5.76 -21.29 20.14
C ASP A 420 -4.71 -22.26 20.73
N ARG A 421 -3.79 -21.75 21.57
CA ARG A 421 -2.78 -22.52 22.30
C ARG A 421 -2.98 -22.54 23.83
N SER A 422 -4.13 -22.04 24.30
CA SER A 422 -4.49 -22.00 25.72
C SER A 422 -5.40 -23.17 26.15
N ASP A 423 -5.84 -23.99 25.18
CA ASP A 423 -6.57 -25.25 25.33
C ASP A 423 -5.63 -26.48 25.15
#